data_AF-A0A7J0CN35-F1
#
_entry.id   AF-A0A7J0CN35-F1
#
_cell.length_a   1.000
_cell.length_b   1.000
_cell.length_c   1.000
_cell.angle_alpha   90.00
_cell.angle_beta   90.00
_cell.angle_gamma   90.00
#
_symmetry.space_group_name_H-M   'P 1'
#
loop_
_entity.id
_entity.type
_entity.pdbx_description
1 polymer ?
#
loop_
_entity_poly.entity_id
_entity_poly.type
_entity_poly.pdbx_seq_one_letter_code
_entity_poly.pdbx_strand_id
1 'polypeptide(L)'
;MFREPQIDAWYVHDASRVLPLDEDATAAVGAKGTSLNAYRARVKEAYGDKLPGSGYAKSGKAGGYGPGAASAAEGPAPAPAPGPVLADAAGTGTPDTALTTVSTMAGAGALLALALGGATAVRHRFRTRRNPAPDA
;
A
#
# COMPACT_ATOMS: atom_id res chain seq x y z
N MET A 1 15.69 -8.71 15.57
CA MET A 1 16.14 -8.92 14.18
C MET A 1 15.10 -8.35 13.22
N PHE A 2 15.51 -7.90 12.03
CA PHE A 2 14.62 -7.39 10.97
C PHE A 2 15.25 -7.63 9.58
N ARG A 3 14.45 -7.52 8.51
CA ARG A 3 14.90 -7.69 7.12
C ARG A 3 14.60 -6.43 6.31
N GLU A 4 15.48 -6.07 5.39
CA GLU A 4 15.25 -5.12 4.30
C GLU A 4 14.93 -5.95 3.04
N PRO A 5 13.64 -6.20 2.73
CA PRO A 5 13.27 -7.19 1.72
C PRO A 5 13.76 -6.84 0.31
N GLN A 6 14.04 -5.57 0.05
CA GLN A 6 14.39 -5.05 -1.27
C GLN A 6 15.78 -5.51 -1.73
N ILE A 7 16.63 -5.91 -0.78
CA ILE A 7 17.98 -6.41 -1.03
C ILE A 7 18.24 -7.72 -0.30
N ASP A 8 17.19 -8.39 0.18
CA ASP A 8 17.28 -9.61 0.99
C ASP A 8 18.20 -9.54 2.23
N ALA A 9 18.44 -8.36 2.78
CA ALA A 9 19.37 -8.18 3.89
C ALA A 9 18.71 -8.37 5.25
N TRP A 10 19.30 -9.17 6.12
CA TRP A 10 18.91 -9.38 7.52
C TRP A 10 19.85 -8.69 8.49
N TYR A 11 19.25 -8.08 9.51
CA TYR A 11 19.95 -7.29 10.51
C TYR A 11 19.50 -7.62 11.92
N VAL A 12 20.38 -7.35 12.88
CA VAL A 12 20.02 -7.19 14.28
C VAL A 12 20.29 -5.75 14.71
N HIS A 13 19.42 -5.18 15.54
CA HIS A 13 19.66 -3.87 16.14
C HIS A 13 20.19 -4.08 17.57
N ASP A 14 21.25 -3.36 17.91
CA ASP A 14 21.78 -3.24 19.26
C ASP A 14 21.80 -1.75 19.61
N ALA A 15 20.80 -1.29 20.36
CA ALA A 15 20.57 0.09 20.80
C ALA A 15 20.90 1.20 19.78
N SER A 16 22.18 1.49 19.55
CA SER A 16 22.70 2.53 18.66
C SER A 16 23.18 2.04 17.27
N ARG A 17 23.31 0.73 17.06
CA ARG A 17 23.85 0.13 15.83
C ARG A 17 22.90 -0.87 15.17
N VAL A 18 23.08 -0.99 13.86
CA VAL A 18 22.50 -2.01 12.99
C VAL A 18 23.65 -2.90 12.52
N LEU A 19 23.62 -4.16 12.92
CA LEU A 19 24.65 -5.16 12.61
C LEU A 19 24.14 -6.11 11.53
N PRO A 20 24.99 -6.50 10.56
CA PRO A 20 24.61 -7.44 9.53
C PRO A 20 24.51 -8.87 10.08
N LEU A 21 23.60 -9.67 9.53
CA LEU A 21 23.45 -11.10 9.83
C LEU A 21 23.79 -12.01 8.63
N ASP A 22 23.87 -11.45 7.42
CA ASP A 22 24.19 -12.15 6.18
C ASP A 22 25.08 -11.29 5.25
N GLU A 23 25.37 -11.81 4.06
CA GLU A 23 26.23 -11.20 3.05
C GLU A 23 25.64 -9.95 2.42
N ASP A 24 24.33 -9.91 2.15
CA ASP A 24 23.64 -8.74 1.58
C ASP A 24 23.61 -7.59 2.59
N ALA A 25 23.36 -7.92 3.86
CA ALA A 25 23.46 -6.98 4.97
C ALA A 25 24.89 -6.44 5.11
N THR A 26 25.90 -7.31 4.99
CA THR A 26 27.32 -6.92 5.05
C THR A 26 27.70 -6.01 3.89
N ALA A 27 27.21 -6.27 2.67
CA ALA A 27 27.40 -5.40 1.52
C ALA A 27 26.74 -4.02 1.73
N ALA A 28 25.58 -3.99 2.40
CA ALA A 28 24.82 -2.77 2.63
C ALA A 28 25.40 -1.84 3.71
N VAL A 29 25.91 -2.39 4.82
CA VAL A 29 26.34 -1.59 5.99
C VAL A 29 27.78 -1.83 6.45
N GLY A 30 28.50 -2.74 5.78
CA GLY A 30 29.84 -3.18 6.15
C GLY A 30 29.87 -4.20 7.29
N ALA A 31 30.96 -4.96 7.39
CA ALA A 31 31.11 -6.05 8.36
C ALA A 31 30.98 -5.62 9.84
N LYS A 32 31.27 -4.35 10.14
CA LYS A 32 31.14 -3.79 11.50
C LYS A 32 29.74 -3.23 11.79
N GLY A 33 28.83 -3.30 10.83
CA GLY A 33 27.55 -2.62 10.87
C GLY A 33 27.69 -1.10 10.79
N THR A 34 26.57 -0.43 11.02
CA THR A 34 26.49 1.04 10.97
C THR A 34 25.65 1.59 12.12
N SER A 35 25.73 2.90 12.35
CA SER A 35 24.84 3.55 13.33
C SER A 35 23.39 3.56 12.83
N LEU A 36 22.42 3.57 13.75
CA LEU A 36 21.00 3.64 13.38
C LEU A 36 20.68 4.88 12.53
N ASN A 37 21.35 6.00 12.77
CA ASN A 37 21.15 7.23 11.99
C ASN A 37 21.68 7.07 10.55
N ALA A 38 22.87 6.50 10.40
CA ALA A 38 23.45 6.23 9.09
C ALA A 38 22.61 5.20 8.30
N TYR A 39 22.12 4.16 8.96
CA TYR A 39 21.19 3.21 8.35
C TYR A 39 19.91 3.92 7.85
N ARG A 40 19.29 4.77 8.68
CA ARG A 40 18.10 5.55 8.29
C ARG A 40 18.37 6.49 7.12
N ALA A 41 19.53 7.14 7.09
CA ALA A 41 19.93 8.00 5.98
C ALA A 41 20.05 7.20 4.67
N ARG A 42 20.73 6.06 4.69
CA ARG A 42 20.87 5.15 3.54
C ARG A 42 19.51 4.70 3.01
N VAL A 43 18.62 4.22 3.89
CA VAL A 43 17.29 3.75 3.50
C VAL A 43 16.45 4.89 2.89
N LYS A 44 16.55 6.10 3.46
CA LYS A 44 15.87 7.27 2.91
C LYS A 44 16.42 7.65 1.53
N GLU A 45 17.72 7.55 1.30
CA GLU A 45 18.32 7.81 0.00
C GLU A 45 17.89 6.75 -1.03
N ALA A 46 17.91 5.47 -0.64
CA ALA A 46 17.58 4.35 -1.52
C ALA A 46 16.09 4.29 -1.89
N TYR A 47 15.19 4.64 -0.96
CA TYR A 47 13.75 4.39 -1.13
C TYR A 47 12.85 5.60 -0.85
N GLY A 48 13.41 6.74 -0.44
CA GLY A 48 12.61 7.92 -0.11
C GLY A 48 11.84 8.46 -1.31
N ASP A 49 12.32 8.21 -2.53
CA ASP A 49 11.62 8.54 -3.76
C ASP A 49 10.46 7.57 -4.07
N LYS A 50 10.26 6.49 -3.31
CA LYS A 50 9.16 5.51 -3.51
C LYS A 50 7.97 5.73 -2.58
N LEU A 51 7.96 6.83 -1.86
CA LEU A 51 6.88 7.18 -0.92
C LEU A 51 5.74 7.94 -1.61
N PRO A 52 4.53 7.94 -1.01
CA PRO A 52 3.43 8.79 -1.48
C PRO A 52 3.86 10.26 -1.62
N GLY A 53 3.50 10.89 -2.74
CA GLY A 53 3.83 12.28 -3.04
C GLY A 53 5.21 12.51 -3.69
N SER A 54 6.05 11.48 -3.82
CA SER A 54 7.32 11.54 -4.55
C SER A 54 7.14 11.70 -6.07
N GLY A 55 8.24 11.93 -6.80
CA GLY A 55 8.23 11.91 -8.27
C GLY A 55 7.85 10.53 -8.85
N TYR A 56 8.25 9.45 -8.20
CA TYR A 56 7.86 8.09 -8.59
C TYR A 56 6.34 7.89 -8.51
N ALA A 57 5.72 8.39 -7.43
CA ALA A 57 4.27 8.33 -7.29
C ALA A 57 3.55 9.23 -8.32
N LYS A 58 4.02 10.47 -8.51
CA LYS A 58 3.43 11.43 -9.46
C LYS A 58 3.53 11.00 -10.92
N SER A 59 4.54 10.19 -11.26
CA SER A 59 4.69 9.59 -12.60
C SER A 59 3.86 8.32 -12.82
N GLY A 60 2.99 7.95 -11.86
CA GLY A 60 2.12 6.78 -11.95
C GLY A 60 2.83 5.43 -11.73
N LYS A 61 4.10 5.44 -11.31
CA LYS A 61 4.90 4.21 -11.11
C LYS A 61 4.67 3.54 -9.75
N ALA A 62 4.07 4.24 -8.79
CA ALA A 62 3.74 3.70 -7.46
C ALA A 62 2.57 2.70 -7.44
N GLY A 63 2.05 2.30 -8.60
CA GLY A 63 0.85 1.46 -8.70
C GLY A 63 -0.44 2.27 -8.60
N GLY A 64 -1.54 1.66 -9.03
CA GLY A 64 -2.86 2.28 -9.18
C GLY A 64 -3.60 2.57 -7.86
N TYR A 65 -2.95 3.19 -6.88
CA TYR A 65 -3.58 3.61 -5.62
C TYR A 65 -3.58 5.14 -5.41
N GLY A 66 -3.18 5.91 -6.43
CA GLY A 66 -3.31 7.37 -6.44
C GLY A 66 -4.66 7.85 -7.00
N PRO A 67 -5.05 9.11 -6.79
CA PRO A 67 -6.34 9.65 -7.26
C PRO A 67 -6.56 9.56 -8.79
N GLY A 68 -5.52 9.31 -9.60
CA GLY A 68 -5.64 9.04 -11.03
C GLY A 68 -5.78 7.56 -11.42
N ALA A 69 -5.77 6.64 -10.45
CA ALA A 69 -5.82 5.20 -10.73
C ALA A 69 -7.21 4.71 -11.11
N ALA A 70 -8.27 5.37 -10.61
CA ALA A 70 -9.64 5.11 -11.03
C ALA A 70 -9.85 5.46 -12.53
N SER A 71 -9.10 6.43 -13.06
CA SER A 71 -9.20 6.86 -14.47
C SER A 71 -8.43 5.99 -15.46
N ALA A 72 -7.53 5.11 -14.99
CA ALA A 72 -6.74 4.23 -15.87
C ALA A 72 -7.39 2.85 -16.12
N ALA A 73 -8.46 2.53 -15.39
CA ALA A 73 -9.18 1.26 -15.52
C ALA A 73 -10.24 1.26 -16.66
N GLU A 74 -10.53 2.43 -17.26
CA GLU A 74 -11.47 2.57 -18.38
C GLU A 74 -10.72 2.46 -19.73
N GLY A 75 -10.00 1.36 -19.95
CA GLY A 75 -9.66 0.95 -21.31
C GLY A 75 -10.89 0.38 -22.01
N PRO A 76 -11.08 0.56 -23.34
CA PRO A 76 -12.22 -0.02 -24.05
C PRO A 76 -12.31 -1.52 -23.81
N ALA A 77 -13.47 -1.98 -23.34
CA ALA A 77 -13.73 -3.41 -23.16
C ALA A 77 -13.48 -4.14 -24.49
N PRO A 78 -12.73 -5.26 -24.50
CA PRO A 78 -12.55 -6.04 -25.71
C PRO A 78 -13.92 -6.55 -26.18
N ALA A 79 -14.22 -6.32 -27.46
CA ALA A 79 -15.43 -6.82 -28.10
C ALA A 79 -15.49 -8.36 -27.98
N PRO A 80 -16.68 -8.95 -27.78
CA PRO A 80 -16.82 -10.40 -27.74
C PRO A 80 -16.40 -10.99 -29.10
N ALA A 81 -15.44 -11.91 -29.09
CA ALA A 81 -15.04 -12.64 -30.28
C ALA A 81 -16.20 -13.56 -30.74
N PRO A 82 -16.48 -13.68 -32.06
CA PRO A 82 -17.45 -14.65 -32.56
C PRO A 82 -16.92 -16.06 -32.33
N GLY A 83 -17.57 -16.83 -31.46
CA GLY A 83 -17.33 -18.26 -31.31
C GLY A 83 -17.85 -19.05 -32.52
N PRO A 84 -17.27 -20.22 -32.86
CA PRO A 84 -17.68 -21.01 -34.01
C PRO A 84 -19.10 -21.54 -33.83
N VAL A 85 -19.93 -21.34 -34.85
CA VAL A 85 -21.25 -21.96 -34.99
C VAL A 85 -21.06 -23.47 -35.16
N LEU A 86 -21.41 -24.25 -34.14
CA LEU A 86 -21.55 -25.69 -34.28
C LEU A 86 -22.93 -25.98 -34.86
N ALA A 87 -22.91 -26.73 -35.95
CA ALA A 87 -24.05 -27.06 -36.79
C ALA A 87 -25.15 -27.81 -36.02
N ASP A 88 -26.38 -27.48 -36.40
CA ASP A 88 -27.62 -28.18 -36.11
C ASP A 88 -27.49 -29.69 -36.40
N ALA A 89 -27.73 -30.50 -35.37
CA ALA A 89 -28.04 -31.91 -35.51
C ALA A 89 -29.36 -32.14 -34.78
N ALA A 90 -30.42 -32.22 -35.58
CA ALA A 90 -31.78 -32.54 -35.18
C ALA A 90 -31.84 -33.79 -34.27
N GLY A 91 -32.49 -33.63 -33.12
CA GLY A 91 -32.85 -34.72 -32.21
C GLY A 91 -34.08 -34.33 -31.41
N THR A 92 -35.24 -34.75 -31.88
CA THR A 92 -36.57 -34.54 -31.31
C THR A 92 -36.66 -34.95 -29.85
N GLY A 93 -37.10 -34.05 -28.96
CA GLY A 93 -37.46 -34.37 -27.57
C GLY A 93 -37.76 -33.15 -26.68
N THR A 94 -39.03 -32.79 -26.53
CA THR A 94 -39.61 -32.04 -25.38
C THR A 94 -39.53 -32.91 -24.10
N PRO A 95 -39.59 -32.44 -22.83
CA PRO A 95 -39.77 -31.10 -22.20
C PRO A 95 -38.52 -30.70 -21.37
N ASP A 96 -38.33 -29.53 -20.76
CA ASP A 96 -39.02 -28.97 -19.58
C ASP A 96 -38.44 -27.57 -19.34
N THR A 97 -39.31 -26.56 -19.24
CA THR A 97 -38.91 -25.21 -18.83
C THR A 97 -39.20 -25.06 -17.34
N ALA A 98 -38.16 -25.13 -16.51
CA ALA A 98 -38.19 -24.72 -15.10
C ALA A 98 -37.14 -23.61 -14.92
N LEU A 99 -37.55 -22.34 -14.87
CA LEU A 99 -37.79 -21.58 -13.63
C LEU A 99 -36.54 -21.57 -12.75
N THR A 100 -35.81 -20.46 -12.60
CA THR A 100 -35.98 -19.43 -11.56
C THR A 100 -34.62 -18.72 -11.42
N THR A 101 -34.41 -17.50 -10.93
CA THR A 101 -35.24 -16.42 -10.41
C THR A 101 -34.32 -15.20 -10.31
N VAL A 102 -34.88 -14.03 -10.62
CA VAL A 102 -34.29 -12.70 -10.49
C VAL A 102 -33.98 -12.36 -9.03
N SER A 103 -32.95 -11.56 -8.77
CA SER A 103 -32.96 -10.59 -7.66
C SER A 103 -32.08 -9.39 -7.97
N THR A 104 -32.74 -8.30 -8.36
CA THR A 104 -32.24 -6.93 -8.26
C THR A 104 -32.63 -6.39 -6.89
N MET A 105 -31.70 -5.81 -6.14
CA MET A 105 -32.02 -4.73 -5.20
C MET A 105 -30.94 -3.67 -5.22
N ALA A 106 -31.38 -2.45 -5.54
CA ALA A 106 -30.66 -1.20 -5.48
C ALA A 106 -30.56 -0.71 -4.02
N GLY A 107 -29.49 0.01 -3.69
CA GLY A 107 -29.32 0.67 -2.40
C GLY A 107 -28.44 1.91 -2.52
N ALA A 108 -29.05 3.04 -2.87
CA ALA A 108 -28.46 4.37 -2.72
C ALA A 108 -28.49 4.78 -1.23
N GLY A 109 -27.35 5.24 -0.70
CA GLY A 109 -27.24 5.75 0.67
C GLY A 109 -26.29 6.93 0.73
N ALA A 110 -26.84 8.13 0.59
CA ALA A 110 -26.14 9.40 0.72
C ALA A 110 -25.77 9.73 2.18
N LEU A 111 -24.70 10.51 2.31
CA LEU A 111 -24.05 11.10 3.49
C LEU A 111 -25.00 11.64 4.58
N LEU A 112 -24.71 11.34 5.86
CA LEU A 112 -24.91 12.23 7.03
C LEU A 112 -24.41 11.59 8.34
N ALA A 113 -23.26 12.05 8.85
CA ALA A 113 -23.02 12.39 10.28
C ALA A 113 -21.51 12.57 10.56
N LEU A 114 -21.10 13.82 10.63
CA LEU A 114 -19.84 14.30 11.18
C LEU A 114 -19.87 14.17 12.73
N ALA A 115 -18.68 14.00 13.33
CA ALA A 115 -18.33 14.25 14.73
C ALA A 115 -18.66 13.15 15.76
N LEU A 116 -17.61 12.46 16.25
CA LEU A 116 -17.15 12.48 17.64
C LEU A 116 -15.91 11.55 17.77
N GLY A 117 -14.75 12.10 18.11
CA GLY A 117 -13.55 11.29 18.40
C GLY A 117 -12.21 12.03 18.37
N GLY A 118 -12.15 13.24 17.80
CA GLY A 118 -10.99 14.12 17.94
C GLY A 118 -11.02 14.86 19.28
N ALA A 119 -10.43 14.32 20.35
CA ALA A 119 -10.33 15.06 21.63
C ALA A 119 -9.20 14.67 22.61
N THR A 120 -8.14 13.91 22.26
CA THR A 120 -7.12 13.51 23.26
C THR A 120 -5.65 13.87 22.99
N ALA A 121 -5.29 14.44 21.84
CA ALA A 121 -3.86 14.59 21.49
C ALA A 121 -3.25 16.02 21.59
N VAL A 122 -3.96 17.02 22.13
CA VAL A 122 -3.46 18.42 22.15
C VAL A 122 -2.92 18.88 23.51
N ARG A 123 -3.20 18.18 24.61
CA ARG A 123 -2.91 18.70 25.96
C ARG A 123 -1.46 18.51 26.46
N HIS A 124 -0.63 17.71 25.78
CA HIS A 124 0.74 17.44 26.24
C HIS A 124 1.80 18.42 25.72
N ARG A 125 1.51 19.23 24.69
CA ARG A 125 2.53 20.07 24.03
C ARG A 125 2.76 21.45 24.69
N PHE A 126 1.92 21.85 25.65
CA PHE A 126 2.04 23.16 26.31
C PHE A 126 2.73 23.14 27.69
N ARG A 127 3.08 21.96 28.23
CA ARG A 127 3.69 21.85 29.57
C ARG A 127 5.21 21.66 29.60
N THR A 128 5.87 21.50 28.46
CA THR A 128 7.34 21.38 28.38
C THR A 128 8.04 22.61 27.78
N ARG A 129 7.32 23.72 27.62
CA ARG A 129 7.84 25.00 27.11
C ARG A 129 7.82 26.13 28.17
N ARG A 130 7.91 25.79 29.45
CA ARG A 130 8.23 26.73 30.53
C ARG A 130 9.03 26.01 31.60
N ASN A 131 10.35 26.09 31.48
CA ASN A 131 11.29 26.13 32.59
C ASN A 131 12.53 26.87 32.06
N PRO A 132 12.59 28.21 32.20
CA PRO A 132 13.89 28.89 32.23
C PRO A 132 14.65 28.47 33.48
N ALA A 133 15.96 28.27 33.34
CA ALA A 133 16.89 28.10 34.44
C ALA A 133 16.89 29.35 35.35
N PRO A 134 17.02 29.20 36.68
CA PRO A 134 17.51 30.26 37.53
C PRO A 134 19.03 30.17 37.68
N ASP A 135 19.69 31.31 37.48
CA ASP A 135 21.09 31.58 37.81
C ASP A 135 21.41 31.28 39.29
N ALA A 136 22.61 30.74 39.53
CA ALA A 136 23.43 30.94 40.71
C ALA A 136 24.88 30.55 40.40
#